data_AF-A0A173MQ03-F1
#
_entry.id   AF-A0A173MQ03-F1
#
_cell.length_a   1.000
_cell.length_b   1.000
_cell.length_c   1.000
_cell.angle_alpha   90.00
_cell.angle_beta   90.00
_cell.angle_gamma   90.00
#
_symmetry.space_group_name_H-M   'P 1'
#
loop_
_entity.id
_entity.type
_entity.pdbx_description
1 polymer ?
#
loop_
_entity_poly.entity_id
_entity_poly.type
_entity_poly.pdbx_seq_one_letter_code
_entity_poly.pdbx_strand_id
1 'polypeptide(L)'
;MRPNHYFKLAVIHILFTLPLFAGAQQKWDIQGTVFDFFNKQRVEAVSVFSKSGSVAITDSLGRYSIPVRSGDSIWFSYLNKNTMKFSVDTIVNISSFDIGLHIDARYLPEVRVRNKNYKEDSVQNRKDYAKIFNFKKPGIALSSNPPSTYTPGSLTVGLDLDEFINMFRFRRNKRIEALQKRLLEEEQDKYITHRFTKRFVRQLTGLDSTNLDEFINYFKPDYDILLTMNDMELGYYIQLCYQQYVELKKQGLPLYNRRLMNKFRKPDGKELDIILPY
;
A
#
# COMPACT_ATOMS: atom_id res chain seq x y z
N MET A 1 -12.20 -85.17 16.71
CA MET A 1 -10.84 -85.50 17.20
C MET A 1 -10.42 -84.47 18.24
N ARG A 2 -10.18 -84.87 19.49
CA ARG A 2 -9.66 -83.95 20.52
C ARG A 2 -8.18 -83.69 20.21
N PRO A 3 -7.72 -82.43 20.16
CA PRO A 3 -6.33 -82.14 19.84
C PRO A 3 -5.39 -82.79 20.87
N ASN A 4 -4.39 -83.53 20.37
CA ASN A 4 -3.39 -84.23 21.18
C ASN A 4 -2.69 -83.25 22.13
N HIS A 5 -2.39 -83.71 23.35
CA HIS A 5 -1.80 -82.87 24.40
C HIS A 5 -0.49 -82.21 23.94
N TYR A 6 0.32 -82.93 23.17
CA TYR A 6 1.54 -82.43 22.53
C TYR A 6 1.30 -81.29 21.53
N PHE A 7 0.19 -81.31 20.79
CA PHE A 7 -0.17 -80.23 19.87
C PHE A 7 -0.52 -78.94 20.63
N LYS A 8 -1.21 -79.06 21.76
CA LYS A 8 -1.52 -77.90 22.61
C LYS A 8 -0.25 -77.29 23.22
N LEU A 9 0.69 -78.12 23.66
CA LEU A 9 1.98 -77.66 24.20
C LEU A 9 2.85 -76.98 23.12
N ALA A 10 2.87 -77.53 21.91
CA ALA A 10 3.60 -76.92 20.78
C ALA A 10 3.04 -75.53 20.41
N VAL A 11 1.70 -75.38 20.38
CA VAL A 11 1.05 -74.09 20.12
C VAL A 11 1.38 -73.07 21.21
N ILE A 12 1.41 -73.48 22.48
CA ILE A 12 1.78 -72.60 23.60
C ILE A 12 3.25 -72.17 23.49
N HIS A 13 4.17 -73.07 23.14
CA HIS A 13 5.58 -72.72 22.93
C HIS A 13 5.79 -71.77 21.74
N ILE A 14 5.07 -71.96 20.64
CA ILE A 14 5.11 -71.04 19.50
C ILE A 14 4.57 -69.66 19.89
N LEU A 15 3.45 -69.62 20.63
CA LEU A 15 2.86 -68.36 21.10
C LEU A 15 3.75 -67.60 22.08
N PHE A 16 4.52 -68.33 22.92
CA PHE A 16 5.43 -67.73 23.90
C PHE A 16 6.78 -67.29 23.31
N THR A 17 7.17 -67.81 22.14
CA THR A 17 8.41 -67.43 21.42
C THR A 17 8.20 -66.34 20.38
N LEU A 18 6.97 -66.13 19.90
CA LEU A 18 6.58 -65.01 19.02
C LEU A 18 6.95 -63.60 19.54
N PRO A 19 6.81 -63.25 20.84
CA PRO A 19 7.20 -61.92 21.33
C PRO A 19 8.72 -61.67 21.40
N LEU A 20 9.58 -62.70 21.27
CA LEU A 20 11.04 -62.52 21.23
C LEU A 20 11.55 -61.99 19.88
N PHE A 21 10.75 -62.07 18.81
CA PHE A 21 11.08 -61.50 17.50
C PHE A 21 10.51 -60.09 17.26
N ALA A 22 9.78 -59.54 18.24
CA ALA A 22 9.42 -58.12 18.24
C ALA A 22 10.65 -57.29 18.64
N GLY A 23 11.65 -57.24 17.75
CA GLY A 23 12.80 -56.36 17.91
C GLY A 23 12.32 -54.93 18.10
N ALA A 24 12.55 -54.37 19.28
CA ALA A 24 12.37 -52.95 19.53
C ALA A 24 13.25 -52.19 18.52
N GLN A 25 12.63 -51.61 17.49
CA GLN A 25 13.36 -50.77 16.54
C GLN A 25 13.92 -49.58 17.30
N GLN A 26 15.24 -49.53 17.44
CA GLN A 26 15.93 -48.46 18.12
C GLN A 26 15.60 -47.14 17.42
N LYS A 27 15.05 -46.20 18.19
CA LYS A 27 14.78 -44.83 17.73
C LYS A 27 15.89 -43.94 18.23
N TRP A 28 16.34 -43.02 17.40
CA TRP A 28 17.30 -41.98 17.77
C TRP A 28 16.64 -40.62 17.64
N ASP A 29 16.97 -39.71 18.54
CA ASP A 29 16.49 -38.33 18.47
C ASP A 29 17.52 -37.48 17.75
N ILE A 30 17.17 -36.97 16.57
CA ILE A 30 17.97 -35.93 15.90
C ILE A 30 17.61 -34.59 16.50
N GLN A 31 18.62 -33.85 16.92
CA GLN A 31 18.51 -32.52 17.51
C GLN A 31 19.32 -31.51 16.71
N GLY A 32 18.83 -30.28 16.64
CA GLY A 32 19.54 -29.20 15.96
C GLY A 32 18.78 -27.89 15.99
N THR A 33 19.32 -26.89 15.30
CA THR A 33 18.72 -25.56 15.15
C THR A 33 18.49 -25.23 13.69
N VAL A 34 17.34 -24.63 13.40
CA VAL A 34 17.01 -24.08 12.09
C VAL A 34 17.32 -22.58 12.04
N PHE A 35 18.05 -22.17 11.01
CA PHE A 35 18.42 -20.80 10.73
C PHE A 35 17.90 -20.36 9.38
N ASP A 36 17.75 -19.06 9.18
CA ASP A 36 17.61 -18.48 7.85
C ASP A 36 19.00 -18.37 7.21
N PHE A 37 19.11 -18.85 5.98
CA PHE A 37 20.36 -18.89 5.23
C PHE A 37 21.00 -17.51 5.06
N PHE A 38 20.19 -16.45 4.90
CA PHE A 38 20.68 -15.10 4.59
C PHE A 38 21.12 -14.32 5.83
N ASN A 39 20.21 -14.14 6.79
CA ASN A 39 20.46 -13.30 7.97
C ASN A 39 21.01 -14.08 9.18
N LYS A 40 21.13 -15.42 9.08
CA LYS A 40 21.56 -16.33 10.16
C LYS A 40 20.70 -16.25 11.42
N GLN A 41 19.50 -15.71 11.33
CA GLN A 41 18.56 -15.67 12.45
C GLN A 41 17.93 -17.05 12.67
N ARG A 42 17.58 -17.34 13.92
CA ARG A 42 16.88 -18.57 14.30
C ARG A 42 15.45 -18.50 13.78
N VAL A 43 14.93 -19.62 13.26
CA VAL A 43 13.60 -19.68 12.64
C VAL A 43 12.72 -20.57 13.49
N GLU A 44 11.67 -19.98 14.06
CA GLU A 44 10.65 -20.71 14.83
C GLU A 44 9.53 -21.27 13.93
N ALA A 45 8.71 -22.17 14.49
CA ALA A 45 7.55 -22.76 13.81
C ALA A 45 7.84 -23.47 12.46
N VAL A 46 9.05 -24.00 12.28
CA VAL A 46 9.41 -24.89 11.17
C VAL A 46 8.96 -26.31 11.51
N SER A 47 8.19 -26.92 10.61
CA SER A 47 7.75 -28.30 10.77
C SER A 47 8.82 -29.25 10.24
N VAL A 48 9.29 -30.16 11.09
CA VAL A 48 10.25 -31.21 10.76
C VAL A 48 9.49 -32.52 10.62
N PHE A 49 9.64 -33.17 9.48
CA PHE A 49 8.97 -34.42 9.16
C PHE A 49 9.98 -35.53 8.96
N SER A 50 9.59 -36.74 9.35
CA SER A 50 10.31 -37.96 9.03
C SER A 50 9.47 -38.83 8.08
N LYS A 51 10.13 -39.60 7.21
CA LYS A 51 9.47 -40.54 6.29
C LYS A 51 8.77 -41.67 7.05
N SER A 52 9.22 -42.00 8.26
CA SER A 52 8.55 -42.97 9.15
C SER A 52 7.31 -42.43 9.88
N GLY A 53 6.97 -41.15 9.70
CA GLY A 53 5.73 -40.54 10.18
C GLY A 53 5.84 -39.69 11.45
N SER A 54 7.06 -39.52 11.99
CA SER A 54 7.31 -38.60 13.10
C SER A 54 7.24 -37.14 12.63
N VAL A 55 6.74 -36.26 13.51
CA VAL A 55 6.65 -34.81 13.27
C VAL A 55 7.13 -34.05 14.51
N ALA A 56 7.91 -33.01 14.29
CA ALA A 56 8.32 -32.05 15.31
C ALA A 56 8.19 -30.62 14.78
N ILE A 57 8.16 -29.64 15.67
CA ILE A 57 8.12 -28.21 15.32
C ILE A 57 9.23 -27.51 16.09
N THR A 58 9.93 -26.57 15.45
CA THR A 58 10.98 -25.78 16.12
C THR A 58 10.41 -24.81 17.14
N ASP A 59 11.10 -24.65 18.27
CA ASP A 59 10.79 -23.66 19.31
C ASP A 59 11.15 -22.22 18.91
N SER A 60 10.97 -21.26 19.84
CA SER A 60 11.31 -19.84 19.65
C SER A 60 12.80 -19.57 19.48
N LEU A 61 13.66 -20.53 19.85
CA LEU A 61 15.11 -20.49 19.63
C LEU A 61 15.51 -21.27 18.36
N GLY A 62 14.53 -21.67 17.54
CA GLY A 62 14.71 -22.44 16.32
C GLY A 62 15.18 -23.88 16.56
N ARG A 63 15.15 -24.38 17.79
CA ARG A 63 15.62 -25.73 18.13
C ARG A 63 14.53 -26.77 17.88
N TYR A 64 14.92 -27.93 17.39
CA TYR A 64 14.03 -29.07 17.21
C TYR A 64 14.66 -30.36 17.74
N SER A 65 13.80 -31.33 18.08
CA SER A 65 14.18 -32.69 18.41
C SER A 65 13.15 -33.63 17.79
N ILE A 66 13.57 -34.58 16.97
CA ILE A 66 12.67 -35.50 16.26
C ILE A 66 13.14 -36.96 16.38
N PRO A 67 12.26 -37.90 16.82
CA PRO A 67 12.58 -39.32 16.86
C PRO A 67 12.53 -39.95 15.46
N VAL A 68 13.63 -40.57 15.05
CA VAL A 68 13.82 -41.20 13.74
C VAL A 68 14.33 -42.64 13.89
N ARG A 69 14.26 -43.41 12.80
CA ARG A 69 14.80 -44.78 12.70
C ARG A 69 16.02 -44.79 11.78
N SER A 70 16.84 -45.83 11.86
CA SER A 70 17.90 -46.08 10.86
C SER A 70 17.30 -46.23 9.46
N GLY A 71 17.96 -45.68 8.43
CA GLY A 71 17.44 -45.69 7.06
C GLY A 71 16.28 -44.70 6.80
N ASP A 72 15.90 -43.88 7.78
CA ASP A 72 14.86 -42.88 7.63
C ASP A 72 15.40 -41.63 6.91
N SER A 73 14.50 -40.72 6.54
CA SER A 73 14.88 -39.41 5.99
C SER A 73 14.00 -38.32 6.57
N ILE A 74 14.63 -37.20 6.91
CA ILE A 74 13.96 -36.01 7.45
C ILE A 74 13.92 -34.88 6.44
N TRP A 75 12.89 -34.04 6.51
CA TRP A 75 12.84 -32.78 5.76
C TRP A 75 12.13 -31.71 6.58
N PHE A 76 12.37 -30.46 6.21
CA PHE A 76 11.85 -29.30 6.89
C PHE A 76 10.83 -28.61 5.98
N SER A 77 9.75 -28.13 6.57
CA SER A 77 8.72 -27.35 5.90
C SER A 77 8.49 -26.04 6.64
N TYR A 78 8.53 -24.95 5.89
CA TYR A 78 8.24 -23.63 6.41
C TYR A 78 7.39 -22.87 5.40
N LEU A 79 6.23 -22.35 5.81
CA LEU A 79 5.28 -21.63 4.95
C LEU A 79 4.96 -22.37 3.62
N ASN A 80 4.66 -23.68 3.72
CA ASN A 80 4.38 -24.57 2.58
C ASN A 80 5.54 -24.78 1.59
N LYS A 81 6.78 -24.43 1.96
CA LYS A 81 7.98 -24.77 1.19
C LYS A 81 8.76 -25.85 1.91
N ASN A 82 9.09 -26.93 1.18
CA ASN A 82 9.81 -28.08 1.72
C ASN A 82 11.28 -28.05 1.27
N THR A 83 12.18 -28.48 2.15
CA THR A 83 13.57 -28.78 1.79
C THR A 83 13.66 -30.10 1.02
N MET A 84 14.85 -30.38 0.49
CA MET A 84 15.22 -31.74 0.15
C MET A 84 15.21 -32.64 1.40
N LYS A 85 15.09 -33.95 1.17
CA LYS A 85 15.12 -34.96 2.24
C LYS A 85 16.58 -35.28 2.58
N PHE A 86 16.91 -35.24 3.85
CA PHE A 86 18.20 -35.63 4.40
C PHE A 86 18.10 -37.06 4.92
N SER A 87 18.95 -37.95 4.43
CA SER A 87 19.03 -39.32 4.94
C SER A 87 19.69 -39.30 6.33
N VAL A 88 19.05 -39.95 7.30
CA VAL A 88 19.55 -40.02 8.69
C VAL A 88 20.94 -40.64 8.75
N ASP A 89 21.21 -41.64 7.91
CA ASP A 89 22.49 -42.35 7.91
C ASP A 89 23.66 -41.48 7.42
N THR A 90 23.37 -40.35 6.76
CA THR A 90 24.40 -39.39 6.30
C THR A 90 24.73 -38.31 7.33
N ILE A 91 23.96 -38.22 8.42
CA ILE A 91 24.13 -37.20 9.45
C ILE A 91 25.22 -37.65 10.42
N VAL A 92 26.38 -37.00 10.35
CA VAL A 92 27.54 -37.32 11.22
C VAL A 92 27.25 -36.97 12.69
N ASN A 93 26.60 -35.83 12.94
CA ASN A 93 26.28 -35.39 14.30
C ASN A 93 24.76 -35.28 14.50
N ILE A 94 24.20 -36.34 15.07
CA ILE A 94 22.77 -36.47 15.38
C ILE A 94 22.32 -35.47 16.45
N SER A 95 23.21 -35.07 17.36
CA SER A 95 22.90 -34.15 18.46
C SER A 95 22.96 -32.66 18.10
N SER A 96 23.53 -32.32 16.92
CA SER A 96 23.65 -30.93 16.47
C SER A 96 23.56 -30.82 14.94
N PHE A 97 22.46 -31.30 14.38
CA PHE A 97 22.17 -31.19 12.95
C PHE A 97 21.52 -29.84 12.64
N ASP A 98 22.34 -28.82 12.44
CA ASP A 98 21.89 -27.46 12.13
C ASP A 98 21.62 -27.28 10.63
N ILE A 99 20.53 -26.58 10.27
CA ILE A 99 20.13 -26.37 8.88
C ILE A 99 19.79 -24.90 8.59
N GLY A 100 20.23 -24.40 7.43
CA GLY A 100 19.84 -23.10 6.90
C GLY A 100 18.72 -23.22 5.87
N LEU A 101 17.55 -22.63 6.13
CA LEU A 101 16.45 -22.52 5.19
C LEU A 101 16.60 -21.28 4.31
N HIS A 102 16.31 -21.43 3.02
CA HIS A 102 16.15 -20.29 2.11
C HIS A 102 14.73 -19.75 2.25
N ILE A 103 14.56 -18.80 3.16
CA ILE A 103 13.27 -18.14 3.37
C ILE A 103 13.20 -16.97 2.39
N ASP A 104 12.31 -17.07 1.39
CA ASP A 104 11.91 -15.89 0.60
C ASP A 104 11.02 -15.00 1.45
N ALA A 105 11.61 -14.35 2.45
CA ALA A 105 10.95 -13.28 3.16
C ALA A 105 10.92 -12.09 2.19
N ARG A 106 9.81 -11.94 1.46
CA ARG A 106 9.48 -10.64 0.85
C ARG A 106 9.22 -9.68 2.01
N TYR A 107 10.28 -9.15 2.60
CA TYR A 107 10.16 -8.10 3.58
C TYR A 107 9.52 -6.91 2.87
N LEU A 108 8.33 -6.52 3.31
CA LEU A 108 7.81 -5.22 2.94
C LEU A 108 8.80 -4.18 3.48
N PRO A 109 9.16 -3.17 2.67
CA PRO A 109 10.05 -2.12 3.15
C PRO A 109 9.45 -1.46 4.39
N GLU A 110 10.31 -1.11 5.35
CA GLU A 110 9.93 -0.41 6.57
C GLU A 110 9.16 0.88 6.19
N VAL A 111 7.92 1.00 6.67
CA VAL A 111 7.10 2.21 6.45
C VAL A 111 7.46 3.23 7.52
N ARG A 112 8.16 4.29 7.12
CA ARG A 112 8.46 5.43 8.00
C ARG A 112 7.44 6.54 7.81
N VAL A 113 6.69 6.85 8.86
CA VAL A 113 5.76 7.99 8.87
C VAL A 113 6.55 9.28 9.05
N ARG A 114 6.37 10.24 8.14
CA ARG A 114 6.99 11.57 8.20
C ARG A 114 5.92 12.64 8.36
N ASN A 115 6.35 13.83 8.81
CA ASN A 115 5.47 14.99 8.84
C ASN A 115 5.06 15.40 7.41
N LYS A 116 3.83 15.89 7.28
CA LYS A 116 3.26 16.32 5.99
C LYS A 116 4.02 17.54 5.45
N ASN A 117 4.52 17.45 4.21
CA ASN A 117 5.10 18.57 3.49
C ASN A 117 4.33 18.79 2.18
N TYR A 118 3.55 19.87 2.13
CA TYR A 118 2.69 20.18 0.97
C TYR A 118 3.47 20.19 -0.36
N LYS A 119 4.68 20.75 -0.37
CA LYS A 119 5.48 20.89 -1.60
C LYS A 119 5.97 19.54 -2.11
N GLU A 120 6.46 18.70 -1.21
CA GLU A 120 6.87 17.33 -1.55
C GLU A 120 5.68 16.49 -2.00
N ASP A 121 4.56 16.56 -1.29
CA ASP A 121 3.33 15.83 -1.61
C ASP A 121 2.78 16.23 -2.99
N SER A 122 2.77 17.53 -3.32
CA SER A 122 2.33 18.04 -4.63
C SER A 122 3.25 17.53 -5.74
N VAL A 123 4.57 17.63 -5.57
CA VAL A 123 5.55 17.14 -6.56
C VAL A 123 5.43 15.62 -6.74
N GLN A 124 5.28 14.87 -5.66
CA GLN A 124 5.11 13.42 -5.72
C GLN A 124 3.80 13.03 -6.42
N ASN A 125 2.68 13.70 -6.10
CA ASN A 125 1.40 13.50 -6.77
C ASN A 125 1.49 13.76 -8.28
N ARG A 126 2.20 14.82 -8.69
CA ARG A 126 2.47 15.13 -10.11
C ARG A 126 3.31 14.04 -10.80
N LYS A 127 4.24 13.41 -10.10
CA LYS A 127 5.05 12.29 -10.61
C LYS A 127 4.23 11.01 -10.73
N ASP A 128 3.53 10.63 -9.67
CA ASP A 128 2.74 9.38 -9.60
C ASP A 128 1.63 9.37 -10.67
N TYR A 129 0.99 10.53 -10.87
CA TYR A 129 -0.07 10.71 -11.86
C TYR A 129 0.40 11.45 -13.12
N ALA A 130 1.71 11.42 -13.45
CA ALA A 130 2.27 12.14 -14.59
C ALA A 130 1.51 11.88 -15.90
N LYS A 131 1.10 10.63 -16.13
CA LYS A 131 0.31 10.24 -17.31
C LYS A 131 -1.06 10.93 -17.39
N ILE A 132 -1.68 11.22 -16.25
CA ILE A 132 -2.99 11.88 -16.17
C ILE A 132 -2.81 13.40 -16.25
N PHE A 133 -1.84 13.95 -15.53
CA PHE A 133 -1.55 15.39 -15.57
C PHE A 133 -1.12 15.86 -16.96
N ASN A 134 -0.30 15.07 -17.64
CA ASN A 134 0.18 15.35 -19.00
C ASN A 134 -0.76 14.81 -20.08
N PHE A 135 -1.96 14.33 -19.71
CA PHE A 135 -2.93 13.86 -20.68
C PHE A 135 -3.35 15.02 -21.58
N LYS A 136 -3.18 14.81 -22.89
CA LYS A 136 -3.72 15.66 -23.94
C LYS A 136 -4.76 14.85 -24.70
N LYS A 137 -5.86 15.49 -25.09
CA LYS A 137 -6.87 14.82 -25.90
C LYS A 137 -6.22 14.39 -27.21
N PRO A 138 -6.33 13.10 -27.60
CA PRO A 138 -5.85 12.66 -28.90
C PRO A 138 -6.59 13.46 -29.98
N GLY A 139 -5.81 14.10 -30.85
CA GLY A 139 -6.29 14.92 -31.95
C GLY A 139 -5.68 14.45 -33.26
N ILE A 140 -6.00 15.15 -34.35
CA ILE A 140 -5.34 14.91 -35.64
C ILE A 140 -4.00 15.66 -35.60
N ALA A 141 -2.96 15.01 -35.12
CA ALA A 141 -1.59 15.52 -35.19
C ALA A 141 -0.86 14.91 -36.40
N LEU A 142 -0.02 15.72 -37.04
CA LEU A 142 0.96 15.22 -38.00
C LEU A 142 2.07 14.53 -37.20
N SER A 143 2.25 13.23 -37.43
CA SER A 143 3.35 12.42 -36.91
C SER A 143 4.68 13.08 -37.25
N SER A 144 5.51 13.32 -36.24
CA SER A 144 6.92 13.72 -36.42
C SER A 144 7.81 12.57 -36.90
N ASN A 145 7.27 11.34 -36.95
CA ASN A 145 7.97 10.18 -37.49
C ASN A 145 7.55 9.99 -38.96
N PRO A 146 8.47 10.12 -39.93
CA PRO A 146 8.15 9.83 -41.32
C PRO A 146 7.73 8.36 -41.45
N PRO A 147 6.70 8.05 -42.26
CA PRO A 147 6.33 6.66 -42.53
C PRO A 147 7.55 5.89 -43.06
N SER A 148 7.83 4.71 -42.50
CA SER A 148 8.93 3.84 -42.95
C SER A 148 8.74 3.27 -44.36
N THR A 149 7.62 3.58 -45.02
CA THR A 149 7.26 3.08 -46.35
C THR A 149 6.76 4.24 -47.20
N TYR A 150 7.59 4.69 -48.14
CA TYR A 150 7.22 5.65 -49.17
C TYR A 150 6.53 4.90 -50.32
N THR A 151 5.22 5.15 -50.50
CA THR A 151 4.46 4.60 -51.65
C THR A 151 4.12 5.76 -52.60
N PRO A 152 4.73 5.84 -53.80
CA PRO A 152 4.45 6.90 -54.77
C PRO A 152 2.96 6.91 -55.17
N GLY A 153 2.32 8.08 -55.12
CA GLY A 153 0.91 8.26 -55.52
C GLY A 153 -0.12 8.11 -54.39
N SER A 154 0.31 7.81 -53.15
CA SER A 154 -0.56 7.84 -51.97
C SER A 154 -0.31 9.11 -51.15
N LEU A 155 -1.38 9.85 -50.81
CA LEU A 155 -1.36 10.92 -49.80
C LEU A 155 -1.04 10.30 -48.43
N THR A 156 0.22 9.95 -48.22
CA THR A 156 0.75 9.50 -46.93
C THR A 156 1.08 10.72 -46.07
N VAL A 157 0.05 11.52 -45.81
CA VAL A 157 0.09 12.51 -44.72
C VAL A 157 0.28 11.69 -43.45
N GLY A 158 1.43 11.84 -42.79
CA GLY A 158 1.82 11.04 -41.62
C GLY A 158 0.87 11.28 -40.46
N LEU A 159 -0.25 10.56 -40.42
CA LEU A 159 -1.19 10.56 -39.30
C LEU A 159 -0.77 9.46 -38.35
N ASP A 160 -0.64 9.80 -37.06
CA ASP A 160 -0.40 8.80 -36.02
C ASP A 160 -1.67 7.93 -35.87
N LEU A 161 -1.60 6.69 -36.37
CA LEU A 161 -2.70 5.73 -36.36
C LEU A 161 -3.17 5.44 -34.93
N ASP A 162 -2.26 5.44 -33.96
CA ASP A 162 -2.59 5.16 -32.56
C ASP A 162 -3.34 6.33 -31.91
N GLU A 163 -2.96 7.58 -32.18
CA GLU A 163 -3.73 8.75 -31.75
C GLU A 163 -5.10 8.80 -32.43
N PHE A 164 -5.17 8.48 -33.72
CA PHE A 164 -6.43 8.41 -34.46
C PHE A 164 -7.38 7.36 -33.87
N ILE A 165 -6.89 6.15 -33.55
CA ILE A 165 -7.70 5.10 -32.88
C ILE A 165 -8.13 5.56 -31.49
N ASN A 166 -7.24 6.23 -30.73
CA ASN A 166 -7.57 6.72 -29.39
C ASN A 166 -8.54 7.92 -29.41
N MET A 167 -8.64 8.67 -30.50
CA MET A 167 -9.63 9.75 -30.68
C MET A 167 -11.07 9.23 -30.56
N PHE A 168 -11.36 8.06 -31.14
CA PHE A 168 -12.69 7.45 -31.07
C PHE A 168 -13.03 6.81 -29.71
N ARG A 169 -12.08 6.79 -28.76
CA ARG A 169 -12.31 6.27 -27.40
C ARG A 169 -12.91 7.34 -26.47
N PHE A 170 -14.01 7.98 -26.90
CA PHE A 170 -14.64 9.12 -26.23
C PHE A 170 -14.90 8.91 -24.73
N ARG A 171 -15.44 7.75 -24.35
CA ARG A 171 -15.76 7.43 -22.94
C ARG A 171 -14.51 7.38 -22.06
N ARG A 172 -13.41 6.84 -22.59
CA ARG A 172 -12.13 6.76 -21.87
C ARG A 172 -11.52 8.14 -21.73
N ASN A 173 -11.46 8.90 -22.82
CA ASN A 173 -10.87 10.25 -22.83
C ASN A 173 -11.60 11.16 -21.84
N LYS A 174 -12.95 11.15 -21.86
CA LYS A 174 -13.77 11.90 -20.90
C LYS A 174 -13.50 11.53 -19.44
N ARG A 175 -13.26 10.24 -19.14
CA ARG A 175 -12.93 9.78 -17.78
C ARG A 175 -11.55 10.27 -17.34
N ILE A 176 -10.56 10.24 -18.22
CA ILE A 176 -9.21 10.72 -17.92
C ILE A 176 -9.22 12.24 -17.72
N GLU A 177 -9.93 12.99 -18.56
CA GLU A 177 -10.11 14.44 -18.41
C GLU A 177 -10.80 14.79 -17.07
N ALA A 178 -11.85 14.07 -16.71
CA ALA A 178 -12.53 14.29 -15.43
C ALA A 178 -11.60 14.02 -14.24
N LEU A 179 -10.74 12.99 -14.35
CA LEU A 179 -9.73 12.70 -13.33
C LEU A 179 -8.64 13.78 -13.29
N GLN A 180 -8.14 14.23 -14.44
CA GLN A 180 -7.17 15.32 -14.54
C GLN A 180 -7.71 16.60 -13.90
N LYS A 181 -8.96 16.97 -14.22
CA LYS A 181 -9.63 18.13 -13.62
C LYS A 181 -9.72 18.01 -12.10
N ARG A 182 -10.17 16.85 -11.60
CA ARG A 182 -10.24 16.59 -10.16
C ARG A 182 -8.87 16.73 -9.49
N LEU A 183 -7.83 16.15 -10.07
CA LEU A 183 -6.48 16.22 -9.50
C LEU A 183 -5.93 17.66 -9.46
N LEU A 184 -6.27 18.48 -10.46
CA LEU A 184 -5.93 19.91 -10.48
C LEU A 184 -6.70 20.68 -9.39
N GLU A 185 -8.00 20.47 -9.29
CA GLU A 185 -8.86 21.07 -8.24
C GLU A 185 -8.35 20.70 -6.84
N GLU A 186 -8.00 19.42 -6.62
CA GLU A 186 -7.45 18.96 -5.34
C GLU A 186 -6.09 19.60 -5.01
N GLU A 187 -5.23 19.80 -6.00
CA GLU A 187 -3.94 20.45 -5.79
C GLU A 187 -4.10 21.93 -5.44
N GLN A 188 -5.02 22.62 -6.12
CA GLN A 188 -5.40 24.01 -5.82
C GLN A 188 -5.97 24.12 -4.41
N ASP A 189 -6.92 23.25 -4.04
CA ASP A 189 -7.52 23.23 -2.70
C ASP A 189 -6.49 22.97 -1.60
N LYS A 190 -5.53 22.06 -1.85
CA LYS A 190 -4.41 21.80 -0.93
C LYS A 190 -3.51 23.02 -0.80
N TYR A 191 -3.23 23.75 -1.90
CA TYR A 191 -2.46 25.01 -1.86
C TYR A 191 -3.16 26.05 -0.98
N ILE A 192 -4.45 26.26 -1.21
CA ILE A 192 -5.27 27.21 -0.44
C ILE A 192 -5.24 26.83 1.03
N THR A 193 -5.47 25.56 1.36
CA THR A 193 -5.46 25.09 2.76
C THR A 193 -4.09 25.24 3.43
N HIS A 194 -3.01 25.09 2.66
CA HIS A 194 -1.64 25.26 3.14
C HIS A 194 -1.31 26.73 3.47
N ARG A 195 -1.76 27.69 2.66
CA ARG A 195 -1.52 29.12 2.87
C ARG A 195 -2.53 29.73 3.85
N PHE A 196 -3.81 29.44 3.66
CA PHE A 196 -4.94 29.93 4.46
C PHE A 196 -5.29 28.94 5.58
N THR A 197 -4.33 28.73 6.49
CA THR A 197 -4.52 27.74 7.58
C THR A 197 -5.48 28.25 8.66
N LYS A 198 -6.25 27.34 9.28
CA LYS A 198 -7.12 27.68 10.42
C LYS A 198 -6.37 28.40 11.54
N ARG A 199 -5.13 27.98 11.80
CA ARG A 199 -4.26 28.60 12.82
C ARG A 199 -3.93 30.05 12.46
N PHE A 200 -3.53 30.30 11.23
CA PHE A 200 -3.16 31.64 10.76
C PHE A 200 -4.36 32.60 10.83
N VAL A 201 -5.52 32.15 10.34
CA VAL A 201 -6.77 32.94 10.41
C VAL A 201 -7.17 33.22 11.85
N ARG A 202 -7.12 32.21 12.74
CA ARG A 202 -7.43 32.39 14.17
C ARG A 202 -6.50 33.40 14.83
N GLN A 203 -5.20 33.35 14.52
CA GLN A 203 -4.22 34.26 15.10
C GLN A 203 -4.52 35.73 14.76
N LEU A 204 -5.06 36.00 13.57
CA LEU A 204 -5.40 37.35 13.13
C LEU A 204 -6.80 37.81 13.58
N THR A 205 -7.76 36.89 13.67
CA THR A 205 -9.18 37.22 13.88
C THR A 205 -9.68 36.98 15.30
N GLY A 206 -9.00 36.12 16.08
CA GLY A 206 -9.42 35.74 17.43
C GLY A 206 -10.74 34.94 17.47
N LEU A 207 -11.23 34.42 16.33
CA LEU A 207 -12.51 33.71 16.26
C LEU A 207 -12.47 32.34 16.96
N ASP A 208 -13.57 32.02 17.65
CA ASP A 208 -13.86 30.70 18.21
C ASP A 208 -13.97 29.63 17.12
N SER A 209 -13.85 28.35 17.49
CA SER A 209 -13.82 27.23 16.53
C SER A 209 -14.99 27.20 15.55
N THR A 210 -16.22 27.43 16.02
CA THR A 210 -17.43 27.36 15.19
C THR A 210 -17.50 28.54 14.20
N ASN A 211 -17.24 29.75 14.69
CA ASN A 211 -17.24 30.96 13.86
C ASN A 211 -16.06 30.98 12.87
N LEU A 212 -14.93 30.39 13.26
CA LEU A 212 -13.75 30.25 12.41
C LEU A 212 -14.03 29.36 11.20
N ASP A 213 -14.69 28.22 11.39
CA ASP A 213 -14.99 27.31 10.29
C ASP A 213 -16.00 27.92 9.31
N GLU A 214 -17.00 28.65 9.82
CA GLU A 214 -17.92 29.45 9.00
C GLU A 214 -17.17 30.53 8.21
N PHE A 215 -16.31 31.30 8.88
CA PHE A 215 -15.49 32.34 8.25
C PHE A 215 -14.62 31.78 7.13
N ILE A 216 -13.91 30.68 7.39
CA ILE A 216 -13.02 30.07 6.41
C ILE A 216 -13.80 29.54 5.22
N ASN A 217 -14.94 28.88 5.44
CA ASN A 217 -15.75 28.37 4.33
C ASN A 217 -16.31 29.49 3.45
N TYR A 218 -16.62 30.66 4.03
CA TYR A 218 -17.21 31.78 3.31
C TYR A 218 -16.15 32.66 2.60
N PHE A 219 -15.11 33.07 3.34
CA PHE A 219 -14.06 33.99 2.90
C PHE A 219 -12.80 33.29 2.40
N LYS A 220 -12.90 32.01 1.98
CA LYS A 220 -11.80 31.31 1.31
C LYS A 220 -11.45 32.06 0.01
N PRO A 221 -10.22 32.57 -0.16
CA PRO A 221 -9.81 33.19 -1.41
C PRO A 221 -9.65 32.15 -2.52
N ASP A 222 -9.83 32.59 -3.76
CA ASP A 222 -9.61 31.75 -4.94
C ASP A 222 -8.12 31.51 -5.17
N TYR A 223 -7.80 30.42 -5.87
CA TYR A 223 -6.42 29.95 -6.08
C TYR A 223 -5.53 30.99 -6.77
N ASP A 224 -6.05 31.62 -7.83
CA ASP A 224 -5.28 32.55 -8.66
C ASP A 224 -4.90 33.83 -7.89
N ILE A 225 -5.80 34.31 -7.03
CA ILE A 225 -5.56 35.45 -6.14
C ILE A 225 -4.48 35.11 -5.09
N LEU A 226 -4.52 33.90 -4.53
CA LEU A 226 -3.53 33.46 -3.53
C LEU A 226 -2.12 33.26 -4.10
N LEU A 227 -2.00 33.03 -5.41
CA LEU A 227 -0.71 32.92 -6.09
C LEU A 227 -0.01 34.28 -6.24
N THR A 228 -0.79 35.36 -6.41
CA THR A 228 -0.23 36.72 -6.57
C THR A 228 0.08 37.38 -5.25
N MET A 229 -0.66 37.03 -4.18
CA MET A 229 -0.50 37.64 -2.87
C MET A 229 0.78 37.20 -2.14
N ASN A 230 1.43 38.12 -1.45
CA ASN A 230 2.44 37.82 -0.45
C ASN A 230 1.80 37.49 0.93
N ASP A 231 2.57 36.95 1.87
CA ASP A 231 2.07 36.58 3.21
C ASP A 231 1.51 37.78 4.00
N MET A 232 2.13 38.96 3.84
CA MET A 232 1.63 40.20 4.46
C MET A 232 0.30 40.64 3.86
N GLU A 233 0.17 40.59 2.54
CA GLU A 233 -1.06 40.95 1.82
C GLU A 233 -2.18 39.97 2.16
N LEU A 234 -1.86 38.68 2.28
CA LEU A 234 -2.81 37.68 2.75
C LEU A 234 -3.27 37.94 4.19
N GLY A 235 -2.36 38.38 5.07
CA GLY A 235 -2.72 38.80 6.42
C GLY A 235 -3.69 40.00 6.42
N TYR A 236 -3.41 41.00 5.57
CA TYR A 236 -4.28 42.15 5.39
C TYR A 236 -5.65 41.78 4.81
N TYR A 237 -5.68 40.91 3.80
CA TYR A 237 -6.89 40.30 3.23
C TYR A 237 -7.77 39.70 4.33
N ILE A 238 -7.18 38.91 5.24
CA ILE A 238 -7.92 38.25 6.32
C ILE A 238 -8.56 39.29 7.27
N GLN A 239 -7.83 40.35 7.61
CA GLN A 239 -8.37 41.43 8.43
C GLN A 239 -9.52 42.16 7.72
N LEU A 240 -9.34 42.43 6.42
CA LEU A 240 -10.35 42.75 5.41
C LEU A 240 -11.68 42.05 5.64
N CYS A 241 -11.63 40.76 5.35
CA CYS A 241 -12.77 39.87 5.40
C CYS A 241 -13.34 39.74 6.81
N TYR A 242 -12.52 39.83 7.85
CA TYR A 242 -12.99 39.75 9.24
C TYR A 242 -13.87 40.93 9.63
N GLN A 243 -13.49 42.16 9.24
CA GLN A 243 -14.33 43.34 9.46
C GLN A 243 -15.70 43.15 8.80
N GLN A 244 -15.71 42.69 7.55
CA GLN A 244 -16.93 42.40 6.81
C GLN A 244 -17.76 41.27 7.46
N TYR A 245 -17.12 40.20 7.93
CA TYR A 245 -17.79 39.11 8.64
C TYR A 245 -18.52 39.59 9.89
N VAL A 246 -17.87 40.45 10.69
CA VAL A 246 -18.46 41.04 11.90
C VAL A 246 -19.67 41.91 11.55
N GLU A 247 -19.60 42.72 10.48
CA GLU A 247 -20.72 43.52 10.01
C GLU A 247 -21.90 42.66 9.57
N LEU A 248 -21.65 41.60 8.78
CA LEU A 248 -22.69 40.68 8.33
C LEU A 248 -23.36 39.95 9.49
N LYS A 249 -22.58 39.53 10.51
CA LYS A 249 -23.11 38.94 11.75
C LYS A 249 -23.99 39.91 12.53
N LYS A 250 -23.60 41.19 12.63
CA LYS A 250 -24.42 42.24 13.27
C LYS A 250 -25.76 42.45 12.55
N GLN A 251 -25.78 42.32 11.21
CA GLN A 251 -26.97 42.45 10.39
C GLN A 251 -27.87 41.20 10.41
N GLY A 252 -27.44 40.10 11.05
CA GLY A 252 -28.20 38.85 11.11
C GLY A 252 -28.29 38.10 9.78
N LEU A 253 -27.42 38.42 8.81
CA LEU A 253 -27.43 37.79 7.48
C LEU A 253 -26.84 36.36 7.56
N PRO A 254 -27.57 35.34 7.09
CA PRO A 254 -27.06 33.98 7.09
C PRO A 254 -25.95 33.81 6.02
N LEU A 255 -24.76 33.41 6.44
CA LEU A 255 -23.59 33.17 5.58
C LEU A 255 -23.62 31.78 4.91
N TYR A 256 -24.81 31.29 4.55
CA TYR A 256 -24.99 29.89 4.11
C TYR A 256 -24.92 29.70 2.58
N ASN A 257 -24.82 30.76 1.77
CA ASN A 257 -24.81 30.58 0.32
C ASN A 257 -24.06 31.70 -0.44
N ARG A 258 -22.89 31.36 -1.03
CA ARG A 258 -22.14 32.23 -1.97
C ARG A 258 -23.04 32.77 -3.10
N ARG A 259 -24.05 32.00 -3.53
CA ARG A 259 -24.97 32.34 -4.63
C ARG A 259 -25.89 33.53 -4.36
N LEU A 260 -26.12 33.89 -3.09
CA LEU A 260 -27.06 34.96 -2.75
C LEU A 260 -26.43 36.36 -2.84
N MET A 261 -25.10 36.48 -2.89
CA MET A 261 -24.45 37.79 -2.87
C MET A 261 -24.30 38.50 -4.21
N ASN A 262 -24.46 37.81 -5.35
CA ASN A 262 -24.62 38.51 -6.63
C ASN A 262 -25.92 39.35 -6.68
N LYS A 263 -26.81 39.21 -5.67
CA LYS A 263 -28.08 39.95 -5.55
C LYS A 263 -28.11 41.01 -4.45
N PHE A 264 -27.17 41.01 -3.50
CA PHE A 264 -27.17 41.98 -2.40
C PHE A 264 -26.29 43.19 -2.73
N ARG A 265 -26.79 44.00 -3.67
CA ARG A 265 -26.32 45.36 -3.95
C ARG A 265 -26.95 46.29 -2.90
N LYS A 266 -26.21 47.27 -2.38
CA LYS A 266 -26.75 48.27 -1.44
C LYS A 266 -27.97 48.98 -2.06
N PRO A 267 -28.94 49.45 -1.25
CA PRO A 267 -30.11 50.21 -1.74
C PRO A 267 -29.72 51.52 -2.48
N ASP A 268 -28.49 52.00 -2.33
CA ASP A 268 -27.93 53.18 -3.00
C ASP A 268 -27.23 52.85 -4.35
N GLY A 269 -27.33 51.61 -4.85
CA GLY A 269 -26.85 51.23 -6.19
C GLY A 269 -25.33 51.20 -6.38
N LYS A 270 -24.52 51.69 -5.44
CA LYS A 270 -23.07 51.53 -5.44
C LYS A 270 -22.72 50.06 -5.18
N GLU A 271 -21.90 49.48 -6.05
CA GLU A 271 -21.22 48.22 -5.74
C GLU A 271 -20.53 48.38 -4.39
N LEU A 272 -20.45 47.31 -3.59
CA LEU A 272 -19.44 47.31 -2.54
C LEU A 272 -18.16 47.67 -3.27
N ASP A 273 -17.53 48.81 -2.97
CA ASP A 273 -16.15 49.00 -3.33
C ASP A 273 -15.48 47.73 -2.84
N ILE A 274 -15.13 46.87 -3.78
CA ILE A 274 -14.45 45.63 -3.52
C ILE A 274 -13.15 46.16 -2.97
N ILE A 275 -13.01 46.21 -1.65
CA ILE A 275 -11.77 46.60 -0.99
C ILE A 275 -10.86 45.39 -1.18
N LEU A 276 -10.47 45.16 -2.43
CA LEU A 276 -9.36 44.39 -2.98
C LEU A 276 -9.38 44.61 -4.51
N PRO A 277 -8.32 45.20 -5.07
CA PRO A 277 -8.26 45.53 -6.49
C PRO A 277 -7.91 44.29 -7.32
N TYR A 278 -8.64 44.09 -8.42
CA TYR A 278 -8.41 43.13 -9.52
C TYR A 278 -8.41 41.63 -9.19
#